data_AF-A0AAD5RFQ9-F1
#
_entry.id   AF-A0AAD5RFQ9-F1
#
_cell.length_a   1.000
_cell.length_b   1.000
_cell.length_c   1.000
_cell.angle_alpha   90.00
_cell.angle_beta   90.00
_cell.angle_gamma   90.00
#
_symmetry.space_group_name_H-M   'P 1'
#
loop_
_entity.id
_entity.type
_entity.pdbx_description
1 polymer ?
#
loop_
_entity_poly.entity_id
_entity_poly.type
_entity_poly.pdbx_seq_one_letter_code
_entity_poly.pdbx_strand_id
1 'polypeptide(L)'
;MFSTLGVEQPAGNWGMVGDCDAPYWLLTNMLEFIQKNHEDLDFVMVSGDLTSHAVWDYSRDSHVAIVRNITNTIKSCFPKTAIYFAIGNHEGVPIDNFAPHFTPKRFHMNWLYDTMAETWSDWVPEDQMKTVKYMGCYMKKIYPGLRLISLNNALGGDAINLFLYINQTDPDGTMTWLVEQLLDAERAGESVHIIAHIPGGDSEALEGWALNYYNVINRFQNTVAAQFFGHTHSEEFYITYEDPKSSSSRPTSVVYSAPSVTPYSKYFPAYRIYTIDGAYNGSTYQVIDFEEWFLNLTEANASPENPQWKQLYASINREYGLKSQSPSEWNNMIERMRTDNVLFEKYRENFYRRSKFDGIGDCDENCKRRWLCNARQMHHSQALCTDLGLLTGRRDRNNYHRKPNPIHLTKEEIQFTLDQRRNQSQANHKCRL
;
A
#
# COMPACT_ATOMS: atom_id res chain seq x y z
N MET A 1 5.89 41.86 -7.90
CA MET A 1 4.49 41.54 -7.57
C MET A 1 4.32 40.05 -7.78
N PHE A 2 4.48 39.24 -6.73
CA PHE A 2 3.87 37.91 -6.76
C PHE A 2 2.37 38.16 -6.76
N SER A 3 1.68 37.80 -7.85
CA SER A 3 0.22 37.80 -7.79
C SER A 3 -0.14 36.90 -6.62
N THR A 4 -1.00 37.40 -5.74
CA THR A 4 -1.76 36.55 -4.85
C THR A 4 -2.55 35.62 -5.76
N LEU A 5 -1.99 34.45 -6.08
CA LEU A 5 -2.75 33.36 -6.68
C LEU A 5 -3.86 33.10 -5.66
N GLY A 6 -5.05 33.61 -5.96
CA GLY A 6 -6.22 33.42 -5.13
C GLY A 6 -6.46 31.92 -5.00
N VAL A 7 -6.88 31.48 -3.82
CA VAL A 7 -7.33 30.11 -3.62
C VAL A 7 -8.54 29.89 -4.53
N GLU A 8 -8.40 29.11 -5.59
CA GLU A 8 -9.50 28.78 -6.52
C GLU A 8 -10.56 27.90 -5.83
N GLN A 9 -10.10 26.94 -5.02
CA GLN A 9 -10.93 26.08 -4.20
C GLN A 9 -10.22 25.80 -2.87
N PRO A 10 -10.81 26.13 -1.72
CA PRO A 10 -10.22 25.79 -0.42
C PRO A 10 -10.28 24.29 -0.19
N ALA A 11 -9.30 23.75 0.54
CA ALA A 11 -9.33 22.37 0.98
C ALA A 11 -10.55 22.12 1.88
N GLY A 12 -11.20 20.97 1.69
CA GLY A 12 -12.31 20.56 2.55
C GLY A 12 -11.83 20.14 3.95
N ASN A 13 -12.75 20.15 4.92
CA ASN A 13 -12.46 19.80 6.31
C ASN A 13 -11.83 18.40 6.44
N TRP A 14 -12.31 17.42 5.67
CA TRP A 14 -11.82 16.03 5.72
C TRP A 14 -10.64 15.76 4.78
N GLY A 15 -10.09 16.80 4.14
CA GLY A 15 -9.04 16.69 3.15
C GLY A 15 -9.52 16.98 1.73
N MET A 16 -8.58 16.95 0.79
CA MET A 16 -8.78 17.29 -0.61
C MET A 16 -7.95 16.37 -1.49
N VAL A 17 -8.53 15.87 -2.58
CA VAL A 17 -7.76 15.17 -3.61
C VAL A 17 -6.85 16.18 -4.30
N GLY A 18 -5.55 15.91 -4.30
CA GLY A 18 -4.53 16.79 -4.86
C GLY A 18 -3.24 16.67 -4.08
N ASP A 19 -2.36 17.66 -4.20
CA ASP A 19 -1.09 17.70 -3.46
C ASP A 19 -1.33 18.14 -2.01
N CYS A 20 -2.18 17.40 -1.30
CA CYS A 20 -2.61 17.61 0.07
C CYS A 20 -2.60 16.29 0.81
N ASP A 21 -2.10 16.31 2.06
CA ASP A 21 -2.10 15.14 2.94
C ASP A 21 -3.32 15.08 3.86
N ALA A 22 -3.47 13.95 4.54
CA ALA A 22 -4.49 13.74 5.54
C ALA A 22 -4.33 14.70 6.74
N PRO A 23 -5.38 15.43 7.14
CA PRO A 23 -5.36 16.11 8.43
C PRO A 23 -5.42 15.08 9.57
N TYR A 24 -4.87 15.44 10.73
CA TYR A 24 -4.79 14.52 11.88
C TYR A 24 -6.16 13.94 12.30
N TRP A 25 -7.24 14.74 12.23
CA TRP A 25 -8.58 14.27 12.59
C TRP A 25 -9.18 13.28 11.57
N LEU A 26 -8.73 13.27 10.32
CA LEU A 26 -9.12 12.22 9.36
C LEU A 26 -8.56 10.86 9.81
N LEU A 27 -7.28 10.83 10.22
CA LEU A 27 -6.65 9.62 10.75
C LEU A 27 -7.37 9.14 12.01
N THR A 28 -7.58 10.01 13.02
CA THR A 28 -8.23 9.57 14.26
C THR A 28 -9.67 9.12 14.03
N ASN A 29 -10.41 9.81 13.15
CA ASN A 29 -11.77 9.38 12.80
C ASN A 29 -11.80 8.00 12.14
N MET A 30 -10.82 7.67 11.28
CA MET A 30 -10.67 6.33 10.73
C MET A 30 -10.42 5.30 11.83
N LEU A 31 -9.44 5.56 12.71
CA LEU A 31 -9.05 4.64 13.78
C LEU A 31 -10.21 4.38 14.76
N GLU A 32 -10.95 5.42 15.13
CA GLU A 32 -12.16 5.33 15.96
C GLU A 32 -13.28 4.54 15.27
N PHE A 33 -13.46 4.74 13.96
CA PHE A 33 -14.42 3.97 13.18
C PHE A 33 -14.05 2.49 13.19
N ILE A 34 -12.78 2.16 12.96
CA ILE A 34 -12.30 0.77 12.97
C ILE A 34 -12.51 0.14 14.35
N GLN A 35 -12.03 0.80 15.41
CA GLN A 35 -12.16 0.33 16.79
C GLN A 35 -13.62 0.02 17.16
N LYS A 36 -14.57 0.86 16.74
CA LYS A 36 -15.98 0.73 17.09
C LYS A 36 -16.70 -0.36 16.30
N ASN A 37 -16.33 -0.60 15.04
CA ASN A 37 -17.09 -1.47 14.14
C ASN A 37 -16.44 -2.85 13.92
N HIS A 38 -15.16 -3.00 14.24
CA HIS A 38 -14.38 -4.22 14.02
C HIS A 38 -13.65 -4.64 15.32
N GLU A 39 -14.44 -5.05 16.32
CA GLU A 39 -13.92 -5.54 17.61
C GLU A 39 -13.29 -6.95 17.50
N ASP A 40 -13.42 -7.60 16.34
CA ASP A 40 -12.97 -8.95 16.02
C ASP A 40 -11.58 -9.01 15.39
N LEU A 41 -10.87 -7.88 15.28
CA LEU A 41 -9.52 -7.84 14.72
C LEU A 41 -8.49 -8.54 15.62
N ASP A 42 -7.84 -9.56 15.06
CA ASP A 42 -6.73 -10.30 15.69
C ASP A 42 -5.47 -9.42 15.86
N PHE A 43 -5.11 -8.67 14.83
CA PHE A 43 -3.97 -7.74 14.84
C PHE A 43 -4.13 -6.66 13.76
N VAL A 44 -3.36 -5.58 13.87
CA VAL A 44 -3.28 -4.47 12.92
C VAL A 44 -1.89 -4.43 12.29
N MET A 45 -1.84 -4.17 10.99
CA MET A 45 -0.60 -3.95 10.23
C MET A 45 -0.53 -2.50 9.76
N VAL A 46 0.63 -1.85 9.93
CA VAL A 46 0.89 -0.48 9.51
C VAL A 46 2.18 -0.47 8.69
N SER A 47 2.08 -0.25 7.39
CA SER A 47 3.21 -0.43 6.46
C SER A 47 4.09 0.82 6.27
N GLY A 48 4.05 1.81 7.17
CA GLY A 48 4.92 3.00 7.12
C GLY A 48 4.23 4.26 6.60
N ASP A 49 5.04 5.25 6.19
CA ASP A 49 4.63 6.58 5.69
C ASP A 49 3.72 7.34 6.66
N LEU A 50 4.26 7.56 7.85
CA LEU A 50 3.61 8.28 8.95
C LEU A 50 3.81 9.80 8.87
N THR A 51 4.68 10.27 7.96
CA THR A 51 4.97 11.70 7.75
C THR A 51 4.40 12.19 6.42
N SER A 52 4.23 13.51 6.27
CA SER A 52 3.61 14.12 5.09
C SER A 52 4.60 14.31 3.94
N HIS A 53 4.08 14.71 2.78
CA HIS A 53 4.84 15.08 1.58
C HIS A 53 5.45 16.50 1.67
N ALA A 54 5.52 17.10 2.86
CA ALA A 54 6.14 18.41 3.10
C ALA A 54 7.68 18.31 3.10
N VAL A 55 8.25 17.79 2.01
CA VAL A 55 9.67 17.42 1.86
C VAL A 55 10.64 18.61 1.87
N TRP A 56 10.12 19.84 1.94
CA TRP A 56 10.92 21.06 2.08
C TRP A 56 11.01 21.55 3.53
N ASP A 57 10.23 20.97 4.45
CA ASP A 57 10.09 21.41 5.83
C ASP A 57 10.23 20.24 6.82
N TYR A 58 11.43 19.65 6.87
CA TYR A 58 11.72 18.55 7.79
C TYR A 58 13.03 18.72 8.57
N SER A 59 13.03 18.11 9.75
CA SER A 59 14.20 17.89 10.61
C SER A 59 14.08 16.49 11.22
N ARG A 60 15.20 15.92 11.70
CA ARG A 60 15.17 14.63 12.42
C ARG A 60 14.24 14.70 13.64
N ASP A 61 14.29 15.82 14.37
CA ASP A 61 13.48 16.00 15.59
C ASP A 61 11.98 16.07 15.28
N SER A 62 11.58 16.79 14.24
CA SER A 62 10.16 16.86 13.83
C SER A 62 9.66 15.52 13.31
N HIS A 63 10.45 14.77 12.54
CA HIS A 63 10.08 13.42 12.10
C HIS A 63 9.95 12.44 13.26
N VAL A 64 10.89 12.44 14.20
CA VAL A 64 10.81 11.63 15.43
C VAL A 64 9.55 11.96 16.22
N ALA A 65 9.20 13.25 16.37
CA ALA A 65 8.00 13.67 17.06
C ALA A 65 6.72 13.18 16.36
N ILE A 66 6.66 13.29 15.02
CA ILE A 66 5.52 12.82 14.22
C ILE A 66 5.40 11.29 14.30
N VAL A 67 6.47 10.54 14.01
CA VAL A 67 6.49 9.07 14.08
C VAL A 67 6.04 8.60 15.47
N ARG A 68 6.56 9.19 16.54
CA ARG A 68 6.15 8.85 17.91
C ARG A 68 4.68 9.18 18.17
N ASN A 69 4.21 10.35 17.74
CA ASN A 69 2.83 10.77 17.91
C ASN A 69 1.87 9.81 17.19
N ILE A 70 2.04 9.61 15.88
CA ILE A 70 1.18 8.74 15.08
C ILE A 70 1.20 7.30 15.60
N THR A 71 2.38 6.76 15.93
CA THR A 71 2.51 5.42 16.52
C THR A 71 1.71 5.30 17.82
N ASN A 72 1.84 6.27 18.72
CA ASN A 72 1.14 6.26 19.99
C ASN A 72 -0.38 6.43 19.83
N THR A 73 -0.82 7.25 18.86
CA THR A 73 -2.23 7.41 18.54
C THR A 73 -2.85 6.10 18.07
N ILE A 74 -2.21 5.40 17.11
CA ILE A 74 -2.67 4.09 16.63
C ILE A 74 -2.75 3.10 17.81
N LYS A 75 -1.69 3.04 18.64
CA LYS A 75 -1.68 2.17 19.84
C LYS A 75 -2.81 2.49 20.82
N SER A 76 -3.12 3.76 21.02
CA SER A 76 -4.17 4.18 21.95
C SER A 76 -5.57 3.77 21.49
N CYS A 77 -5.80 3.69 20.18
CA CYS A 77 -7.06 3.21 19.61
C CYS A 77 -7.20 1.68 19.71
N PHE A 78 -6.10 0.93 19.80
CA PHE A 78 -6.09 -0.52 19.81
C PHE A 78 -5.38 -1.11 21.04
N PRO A 79 -5.85 -0.83 22.28
CA PRO A 79 -5.12 -1.19 23.50
C PRO A 79 -5.04 -2.70 23.77
N LYS A 80 -5.86 -3.52 23.08
CA LYS A 80 -5.94 -4.97 23.25
C LYS A 80 -5.54 -5.77 22.00
N THR A 81 -5.26 -5.08 20.90
CA THR A 81 -4.99 -5.69 19.59
C THR A 81 -3.52 -5.44 19.26
N ALA A 82 -2.80 -6.49 18.87
CA ALA A 82 -1.39 -6.35 18.54
C ALA A 82 -1.22 -5.48 17.28
N ILE A 83 -0.17 -4.66 17.23
CA ILE A 83 0.11 -3.79 16.08
C ILE A 83 1.51 -4.04 15.57
N TYR A 84 1.63 -4.28 14.28
CA TYR A 84 2.89 -4.58 13.61
C TYR A 84 3.20 -3.51 12.58
N PHE A 85 4.37 -2.87 12.74
CA PHE A 85 4.80 -1.76 11.93
C PHE A 85 5.88 -2.19 10.93
N ALA A 86 5.85 -1.61 9.73
CA ALA A 86 6.99 -1.53 8.82
C ALA A 86 7.40 -0.07 8.61
N ILE A 87 8.58 0.12 8.04
CA ILE A 87 9.15 1.43 7.73
C ILE A 87 8.81 1.77 6.28
N GLY A 88 8.26 2.96 6.06
CA GLY A 88 8.07 3.57 4.75
C GLY A 88 9.20 4.52 4.38
N ASN A 89 9.20 5.00 3.14
CA ASN A 89 10.26 5.85 2.63
C ASN A 89 10.22 7.27 3.23
N HIS A 90 9.04 7.72 3.67
CA HIS A 90 8.83 9.03 4.30
C HIS A 90 9.37 9.15 5.74
N GLU A 91 9.79 8.07 6.39
CA GLU A 91 10.40 8.14 7.72
C GLU A 91 11.84 8.69 7.70
N GLY A 92 12.54 8.57 6.57
CA GLY A 92 13.92 9.03 6.41
C GLY A 92 14.05 10.55 6.45
N VAL A 93 15.22 11.04 6.91
CA VAL A 93 15.57 12.48 6.83
C VAL A 93 16.97 12.64 6.27
N PRO A 94 17.14 13.19 5.04
CA PRO A 94 16.09 13.50 4.04
C PRO A 94 15.15 12.34 3.72
N ILE A 95 13.95 12.64 3.23
CA ILE A 95 13.01 11.63 2.71
C ILE A 95 13.72 10.64 1.78
N ASP A 96 13.30 9.37 1.77
CA ASP A 96 13.88 8.25 1.00
C ASP A 96 15.29 7.82 1.43
N ASN A 97 15.99 8.64 2.23
CA ASN A 97 17.40 8.44 2.50
C ASN A 97 17.61 7.69 3.82
N PHE A 98 17.87 6.39 3.70
CA PHE A 98 18.28 5.52 4.79
C PHE A 98 19.75 5.16 4.62
N ALA A 99 20.60 5.66 5.51
CA ALA A 99 22.04 5.50 5.42
C ALA A 99 22.50 4.13 5.94
N PRO A 100 23.10 3.26 5.10
CA PRO A 100 23.65 2.00 5.57
C PRO A 100 24.93 2.20 6.39
N HIS A 101 25.37 1.18 7.12
CA HIS A 101 26.50 1.27 8.05
C HIS A 101 27.86 1.46 7.37
N PHE A 102 28.00 1.23 6.06
CA PHE A 102 29.20 1.59 5.32
C PHE A 102 29.41 3.12 5.22
N THR A 103 28.35 3.91 5.45
CA THR A 103 28.42 5.38 5.42
C THR A 103 29.06 5.94 6.71
N PRO A 104 29.51 7.21 6.72
CA PRO A 104 29.99 7.86 7.94
C PRO A 104 28.95 7.88 9.06
N LYS A 105 29.35 7.59 10.30
CA LYS A 105 28.48 7.48 11.49
C LYS A 105 27.47 8.63 11.70
N ARG A 106 27.79 9.85 11.28
CA ARG A 106 26.88 11.01 11.37
C ARG A 106 25.58 10.85 10.58
N PHE A 107 25.58 9.97 9.58
CA PHE A 107 24.42 9.67 8.74
C PHE A 107 23.63 8.47 9.23
N HIS A 108 24.19 7.63 10.10
CA HIS A 108 23.54 6.42 10.57
C HIS A 108 22.17 6.70 11.17
N MET A 109 21.26 5.74 10.97
CA MET A 109 19.83 5.89 11.24
C MET A 109 19.47 5.65 12.72
N ASN A 110 20.44 5.64 13.65
CA ASN A 110 20.21 5.39 15.07
C ASN A 110 19.09 6.26 15.65
N TRP A 111 19.05 7.54 15.30
CA TRP A 111 18.01 8.47 15.76
C TRP A 111 16.58 8.01 15.43
N LEU A 112 16.38 7.37 14.27
CA LEU A 112 15.09 6.86 13.82
C LEU A 112 14.84 5.45 14.36
N TYR A 113 15.82 4.55 14.18
CA TYR A 113 15.68 3.14 14.56
C TYR A 113 15.61 2.94 16.09
N ASP A 114 16.30 3.76 16.88
CA ASP A 114 16.15 3.76 18.34
C ASP A 114 14.75 4.27 18.75
N THR A 115 14.22 5.29 18.07
CA THR A 115 12.85 5.77 18.29
C THR A 115 11.82 4.69 17.99
N MET A 116 11.97 3.97 16.86
CA MET A 116 11.09 2.86 16.50
C MET A 116 11.21 1.69 17.47
N ALA A 117 12.42 1.31 17.86
CA ALA A 117 12.63 0.26 18.86
C ALA A 117 11.97 0.62 20.21
N GLU A 118 12.02 1.89 20.61
CA GLU A 118 11.33 2.40 21.80
C GLU A 118 9.80 2.28 21.65
N THR A 119 9.23 2.83 20.57
CA THR A 119 7.77 2.94 20.41
C THR A 119 7.09 1.61 20.06
N TRP A 120 7.81 0.68 19.42
CA TRP A 120 7.31 -0.65 19.02
C TRP A 120 7.60 -1.75 20.06
N SER A 121 8.23 -1.41 21.18
CA SER A 121 8.69 -2.37 22.20
C SER A 121 7.59 -3.27 22.79
N ASP A 122 6.33 -2.83 22.78
CA ASP A 122 5.20 -3.65 23.24
C ASP A 122 4.95 -4.88 22.34
N TRP A 123 5.32 -4.77 21.05
CA TRP A 123 4.96 -5.77 20.04
C TRP A 123 6.16 -6.46 19.41
N VAL A 124 7.34 -5.84 19.39
CA VAL A 124 8.55 -6.48 18.88
C VAL A 124 9.24 -7.29 20.00
N PRO A 125 9.65 -8.55 19.76
CA PRO A 125 10.35 -9.35 20.76
C PRO A 125 11.70 -8.75 21.20
N GLU A 126 12.10 -8.96 22.46
CA GLU A 126 13.34 -8.40 23.02
C GLU A 126 14.60 -8.83 22.24
N ASP A 127 14.65 -10.09 21.78
CA ASP A 127 15.75 -10.63 20.98
C ASP A 127 15.88 -9.96 19.60
N GLN A 128 14.81 -9.33 19.12
CA GLN A 128 14.75 -8.65 17.82
C GLN A 128 15.10 -7.17 17.90
N MET A 129 15.18 -6.60 19.11
CA MET A 129 15.48 -5.16 19.29
C MET A 129 16.82 -4.75 18.69
N LYS A 130 17.81 -5.66 18.70
CA LYS A 130 19.10 -5.41 18.06
C LYS A 130 18.98 -5.27 16.54
N THR A 131 18.13 -6.11 15.92
CA THR A 131 17.86 -6.06 14.48
C THR A 131 17.12 -4.78 14.10
N VAL A 132 16.11 -4.39 14.89
CA VAL A 132 15.39 -3.12 14.69
C VAL A 132 16.36 -1.95 14.73
N LYS A 133 17.19 -1.86 15.77
CA LYS A 133 18.16 -0.77 15.93
C LYS A 133 19.24 -0.75 14.85
N TYR A 134 19.52 -1.88 14.22
CA TYR A 134 20.53 -2.00 13.18
C TYR A 134 19.99 -1.68 11.79
N MET A 135 18.87 -2.27 11.38
CA MET A 135 18.37 -2.17 9.99
C MET A 135 16.89 -1.81 9.88
N GLY A 136 16.18 -1.63 11.00
CA GLY A 136 14.75 -1.35 11.00
C GLY A 136 13.86 -2.55 10.65
N CYS A 137 14.41 -3.76 10.65
CA CYS A 137 13.68 -5.01 10.41
C CYS A 137 13.42 -5.76 11.72
N TYR A 138 12.39 -6.61 11.75
CA TYR A 138 12.20 -7.59 12.82
C TYR A 138 11.38 -8.79 12.36
N MET A 139 11.51 -9.90 13.07
CA MET A 139 10.63 -11.06 12.94
C MET A 139 9.85 -11.29 14.23
N LYS A 140 8.60 -11.75 14.14
CA LYS A 140 7.83 -12.19 15.30
C LYS A 140 7.06 -13.46 15.00
N LYS A 141 7.10 -14.43 15.91
CA LYS A 141 6.13 -15.53 15.91
C LYS A 141 4.80 -15.02 16.45
N ILE A 142 3.81 -14.87 15.56
CA ILE A 142 2.52 -14.27 15.91
C ILE A 142 1.48 -15.34 16.29
N TYR A 143 1.58 -16.54 15.72
CA TYR A 143 0.83 -17.73 16.12
C TYR A 143 1.71 -18.98 16.00
N PRO A 144 1.35 -20.11 16.65
CA PRO A 144 2.03 -21.38 16.41
C PRO A 144 1.99 -21.74 14.91
N GLY A 145 3.15 -21.87 14.27
CA GLY A 145 3.21 -22.14 12.84
C GLY A 145 3.22 -20.89 11.94
N LEU A 146 3.17 -19.66 12.49
CA LEU A 146 3.19 -18.43 11.70
C LEU A 146 4.18 -17.40 12.24
N ARG A 147 5.09 -16.95 11.36
CA ARG A 147 5.96 -15.78 11.57
C ARG A 147 5.46 -14.59 10.77
N LEU A 148 5.57 -13.40 11.35
CA LEU A 148 5.53 -12.13 10.64
C LEU A 148 6.97 -11.61 10.50
N ILE A 149 7.34 -11.17 9.31
CA ILE A 149 8.58 -10.45 9.04
C ILE A 149 8.22 -9.03 8.62
N SER A 150 8.70 -8.06 9.40
CA SER A 150 8.71 -6.65 9.00
C SER A 150 10.05 -6.32 8.35
N LEU A 151 9.99 -5.97 7.07
CA LEU A 151 11.16 -5.74 6.22
C LEU A 151 11.26 -4.26 5.86
N ASN A 152 12.38 -3.64 6.23
CA ASN A 152 12.73 -2.30 5.77
C ASN A 152 13.32 -2.36 4.36
N ASN A 153 12.44 -2.35 3.36
CA ASN A 153 12.85 -2.32 1.96
C ASN A 153 13.21 -0.92 1.45
N ALA A 154 13.00 0.16 2.21
CA ALA A 154 13.52 1.49 1.87
C ALA A 154 15.05 1.58 2.05
N LEU A 155 15.63 0.78 2.95
CA LEU A 155 17.09 0.76 3.17
C LEU A 155 17.88 0.22 1.97
N GLY A 156 17.37 -0.78 1.27
CA GLY A 156 18.09 -1.41 0.14
C GLY A 156 17.35 -1.46 -1.19
N GLY A 157 16.04 -1.25 -1.17
CA GLY A 157 15.14 -1.42 -2.31
C GLY A 157 14.57 -0.13 -2.87
N ASP A 158 14.98 1.03 -2.38
CA ASP A 158 14.53 2.35 -2.85
C ASP A 158 15.58 2.96 -3.80
N ALA A 159 15.21 3.21 -5.05
CA ALA A 159 16.05 3.79 -6.08
C ALA A 159 16.33 5.30 -5.88
N ILE A 160 15.54 5.98 -5.04
CA ILE A 160 15.70 7.38 -4.66
C ILE A 160 16.71 7.52 -3.51
N ASN A 161 16.90 6.49 -2.68
CA ASN A 161 17.89 6.49 -1.60
C ASN A 161 19.31 6.77 -2.15
N LEU A 162 19.80 7.99 -1.93
CA LEU A 162 21.04 8.48 -2.55
C LEU A 162 22.29 7.77 -2.01
N PHE A 163 22.21 7.17 -0.82
CA PHE A 163 23.33 6.38 -0.27
C PHE A 163 23.61 5.14 -1.11
N LEU A 164 22.61 4.59 -1.81
CA LEU A 164 22.77 3.41 -2.64
C LEU A 164 23.60 3.66 -3.90
N TYR A 165 23.79 4.92 -4.31
CA TYR A 165 24.70 5.27 -5.42
C TYR A 165 26.17 4.99 -5.08
N ILE A 166 26.50 4.84 -3.80
CA ILE A 166 27.84 4.42 -3.35
C ILE A 166 27.97 2.90 -3.46
N ASN A 167 26.99 2.17 -2.92
CA ASN A 167 26.94 0.71 -2.97
C ASN A 167 25.51 0.19 -2.82
N GLN A 168 25.04 -0.54 -3.84
CA GLN A 168 23.71 -1.15 -3.90
C GLN A 168 23.70 -2.62 -3.44
N THR A 169 24.87 -3.21 -3.19
CA THR A 169 24.98 -4.63 -2.86
C THR A 169 24.54 -4.88 -1.43
N ASP A 170 23.32 -5.40 -1.29
CA ASP A 170 22.67 -5.81 -0.06
C ASP A 170 22.97 -4.91 1.16
N PRO A 171 22.48 -3.66 1.16
CA PRO A 171 22.77 -2.70 2.22
C PRO A 171 22.39 -3.25 3.59
N ASP A 172 23.36 -3.24 4.49
CA ASP A 172 23.31 -3.80 5.84
C ASP A 172 22.86 -5.28 5.92
N GLY A 173 22.95 -6.02 4.82
CA GLY A 173 22.56 -7.43 4.77
C GLY A 173 21.06 -7.65 4.85
N THR A 174 20.22 -6.66 4.48
CA THR A 174 18.75 -6.76 4.58
C THR A 174 18.16 -7.96 3.81
N MET A 175 18.64 -8.23 2.60
CA MET A 175 18.22 -9.38 1.81
C MET A 175 18.77 -10.68 2.38
N THR A 176 20.04 -10.69 2.79
CA THR A 176 20.65 -11.85 3.45
C THR A 176 19.87 -12.23 4.71
N TRP A 177 19.54 -11.26 5.56
CA TRP A 177 18.74 -11.46 6.76
C TRP A 177 17.35 -12.04 6.44
N LEU A 178 16.66 -11.53 5.42
CA LEU A 178 15.37 -12.08 4.97
C LEU A 178 15.50 -13.56 4.59
N VAL A 179 16.52 -13.91 3.79
CA VAL A 179 16.77 -15.30 3.36
C VAL A 179 17.00 -16.21 4.57
N GLU A 180 17.76 -15.75 5.57
CA GLU A 180 17.98 -16.50 6.81
C GLU A 180 16.67 -16.73 7.59
N GLN A 181 15.83 -15.69 7.73
CA GLN A 181 14.54 -15.82 8.41
C GLN A 181 13.60 -16.80 7.70
N LEU A 182 13.55 -16.75 6.36
CA LEU A 182 12.73 -17.66 5.55
C LEU A 182 13.24 -19.10 5.61
N LEU A 183 14.56 -19.30 5.56
CA LEU A 183 15.16 -20.63 5.70
C LEU A 183 14.87 -21.24 7.07
N ASP A 184 14.94 -20.44 8.13
CA ASP A 184 14.63 -20.89 9.48
C ASP A 184 13.14 -21.17 9.68
N ALA A 185 12.25 -20.49 8.96
CA ALA A 185 10.83 -20.80 8.94
C ALA A 185 10.55 -22.11 8.17
N GLU A 186 11.15 -22.28 6.99
CA GLU A 186 11.05 -23.50 6.18
C GLU A 186 11.51 -24.73 6.97
N ARG A 187 12.65 -24.65 7.67
CA ARG A 187 13.16 -25.73 8.53
C ARG A 187 12.24 -26.06 9.70
N ALA A 188 11.52 -25.06 10.21
CA ALA A 188 10.57 -25.22 11.29
C ALA A 188 9.17 -25.66 10.81
N GLY A 189 8.93 -25.71 9.49
CA GLY A 189 7.60 -25.95 8.93
C GLY A 189 6.60 -24.84 9.24
N GLU A 190 7.08 -23.60 9.42
CA GLU A 190 6.26 -22.44 9.74
C GLU A 190 5.99 -21.61 8.48
N SER A 191 4.77 -21.09 8.35
CA SER A 191 4.39 -20.10 7.34
C SER A 191 4.90 -18.72 7.70
N VAL A 192 5.04 -17.86 6.69
CA VAL A 192 5.54 -16.49 6.83
C VAL A 192 4.59 -15.49 6.18
N HIS A 193 4.26 -14.43 6.91
CA HIS A 193 3.74 -13.18 6.36
C HIS A 193 4.86 -12.15 6.29
N ILE A 194 4.94 -11.41 5.20
CA ILE A 194 5.86 -10.28 5.05
C ILE A 194 5.05 -8.99 5.03
N ILE A 195 5.45 -8.02 5.85
CA ILE A 195 5.01 -6.63 5.78
C ILE A 195 6.20 -5.76 5.36
N ALA A 196 6.01 -4.94 4.34
CA ALA A 196 7.01 -4.03 3.78
C ALA A 196 6.30 -2.81 3.18
N HIS A 197 7.04 -1.85 2.62
CA HIS A 197 6.45 -0.62 2.11
C HIS A 197 6.40 -0.58 0.58
N ILE A 198 7.54 -0.45 -0.10
CA ILE A 198 7.65 -0.20 -1.55
C ILE A 198 7.51 -1.50 -2.38
N PRO A 199 6.45 -1.69 -3.18
CA PRO A 199 6.37 -2.86 -4.06
C PRO A 199 7.46 -2.83 -5.12
N GLY A 200 8.02 -3.98 -5.49
CA GLY A 200 9.12 -4.07 -6.47
C GLY A 200 8.74 -3.61 -7.89
N GLY A 201 7.43 -3.58 -8.19
CA GLY A 201 6.88 -3.03 -9.42
C GLY A 201 6.82 -1.51 -9.48
N ASP A 202 6.91 -0.83 -8.34
CA ASP A 202 6.83 0.62 -8.27
C ASP A 202 8.03 1.28 -8.95
N SER A 203 7.83 2.46 -9.53
CA SER A 203 8.89 3.24 -10.17
C SER A 203 10.05 3.62 -9.24
N GLU A 204 9.83 3.70 -7.94
CA GLU A 204 10.82 4.00 -6.92
C GLU A 204 11.56 2.75 -6.44
N ALA A 205 11.15 1.55 -6.84
CA ALA A 205 11.87 0.33 -6.49
C ALA A 205 13.21 0.21 -7.24
N LEU A 206 14.27 -0.18 -6.53
CA LEU A 206 15.56 -0.49 -7.13
C LEU A 206 15.50 -1.87 -7.81
N GLU A 207 15.52 -1.91 -9.15
CA GLU A 207 15.34 -3.13 -9.95
C GLU A 207 16.24 -4.30 -9.52
N GLY A 208 17.51 -4.03 -9.22
CA GLY A 208 18.44 -5.06 -8.78
C GLY A 208 18.01 -5.73 -7.48
N TRP A 209 17.51 -4.94 -6.52
CA TRP A 209 16.99 -5.45 -5.25
C TRP A 209 15.63 -6.15 -5.44
N ALA A 210 14.72 -5.53 -6.21
CA ALA A 210 13.39 -6.09 -6.51
C ALA A 210 13.47 -7.46 -7.19
N LEU A 211 14.38 -7.64 -8.16
CA LEU A 211 14.57 -8.93 -8.83
C LEU A 211 15.18 -9.99 -7.89
N ASN A 212 16.07 -9.61 -6.96
CA ASN A 212 16.56 -10.54 -5.95
C ASN A 212 15.46 -10.94 -4.97
N TYR A 213 14.66 -9.99 -4.48
CA TYR A 213 13.48 -10.25 -3.66
C TYR A 213 12.54 -11.24 -4.36
N TYR A 214 12.21 -10.97 -5.62
CA TYR A 214 11.38 -11.82 -6.46
C TYR A 214 11.90 -13.27 -6.51
N ASN A 215 13.20 -13.46 -6.76
CA ASN A 215 13.81 -14.79 -6.79
C ASN A 215 13.78 -15.49 -5.42
N VAL A 216 13.98 -14.75 -4.33
CA VAL A 216 13.86 -15.25 -2.96
C VAL A 216 12.43 -15.72 -2.68
N ILE A 217 11.42 -14.93 -3.01
CA ILE A 217 10.01 -15.32 -2.86
C ILE A 217 9.69 -16.56 -3.69
N ASN A 218 10.18 -16.65 -4.93
CA ASN A 218 10.02 -17.86 -5.74
C ASN A 218 10.64 -19.10 -5.10
N ARG A 219 11.84 -18.98 -4.51
CA ARG A 219 12.49 -20.08 -3.78
C ARG A 219 11.68 -20.51 -2.56
N PHE A 220 11.08 -19.57 -1.84
CA PHE A 220 10.33 -19.82 -0.61
C PHE A 220 8.80 -19.77 -0.82
N GLN A 221 8.31 -20.05 -2.03
CA GLN A 221 6.88 -19.92 -2.37
C GLN A 221 5.94 -20.80 -1.54
N ASN A 222 6.46 -21.86 -0.92
CA ASN A 222 5.69 -22.74 -0.03
C ASN A 222 5.76 -22.29 1.46
N THR A 223 6.68 -21.39 1.79
CA THR A 223 6.88 -20.86 3.14
C THR A 223 6.23 -19.50 3.29
N VAL A 224 6.30 -18.64 2.28
CA VAL A 224 5.66 -17.32 2.28
C VAL A 224 4.18 -17.47 1.93
N ALA A 225 3.30 -17.27 2.92
CA ALA A 225 1.86 -17.42 2.77
C ALA A 225 1.16 -16.12 2.34
N ALA A 226 1.70 -14.95 2.68
CA ALA A 226 1.15 -13.66 2.27
C ALA A 226 2.20 -12.54 2.32
N GLN A 227 1.97 -11.50 1.51
CA GLN A 227 2.84 -10.33 1.37
C GLN A 227 1.98 -9.05 1.35
N PHE A 228 2.26 -8.13 2.27
CA PHE A 228 1.48 -6.91 2.50
C PHE A 228 2.36 -5.67 2.35
N PHE A 229 2.00 -4.82 1.40
CA PHE A 229 2.74 -3.62 1.00
C PHE A 229 1.83 -2.38 1.04
N GLY A 230 2.43 -1.20 0.84
CA GLY A 230 1.74 0.08 0.74
C GLY A 230 2.36 0.94 -0.36
N HIS A 231 2.75 2.18 -0.02
CA HIS A 231 3.47 3.15 -0.88
C HIS A 231 2.67 3.72 -2.07
N THR A 232 2.00 2.87 -2.84
CA THR A 232 1.35 3.27 -4.10
C THR A 232 0.08 4.12 -3.89
N HIS A 233 -0.43 4.14 -2.65
CA HIS A 233 -1.66 4.80 -2.17
C HIS A 233 -2.96 4.27 -2.79
N SER A 234 -2.85 3.43 -3.82
CA SER A 234 -3.91 2.80 -4.58
C SER A 234 -4.25 1.40 -4.05
N GLU A 235 -5.41 0.89 -4.46
CA GLU A 235 -5.69 -0.55 -4.33
C GLU A 235 -4.98 -1.25 -5.47
N GLU A 236 -3.88 -1.94 -5.16
CA GLU A 236 -3.07 -2.64 -6.16
C GLU A 236 -2.72 -4.06 -5.70
N PHE A 237 -2.42 -4.90 -6.68
CA PHE A 237 -1.80 -6.19 -6.47
C PHE A 237 -0.75 -6.45 -7.55
N TYR A 238 0.23 -7.29 -7.20
CA TYR A 238 1.26 -7.73 -8.13
C TYR A 238 1.34 -9.25 -8.13
N ILE A 239 1.57 -9.81 -9.31
CA ILE A 239 1.80 -11.24 -9.49
C ILE A 239 3.29 -11.50 -9.71
N THR A 240 3.76 -12.56 -9.07
CA THR A 240 5.04 -13.18 -9.40
C THR A 240 4.79 -14.48 -10.14
N TYR A 241 5.75 -14.85 -10.96
CA TYR A 241 5.79 -15.96 -11.90
C TYR A 241 7.09 -16.74 -11.73
N GLU A 242 7.06 -18.03 -12.01
CA GLU A 242 8.22 -18.92 -11.93
C GLU A 242 9.42 -18.41 -12.75
N ASP A 243 9.18 -17.93 -13.97
CA ASP A 243 10.15 -17.15 -14.74
C ASP A 243 9.80 -15.65 -14.64
N PRO A 244 10.65 -14.80 -14.02
CA PRO A 244 10.46 -13.35 -13.94
C PRO A 244 10.33 -12.65 -15.30
N LYS A 245 10.60 -13.32 -16.41
CA LYS A 245 10.50 -12.76 -17.76
C LYS A 245 9.38 -13.35 -18.60
N SER A 246 8.56 -14.25 -18.05
CA SER A 246 7.51 -14.93 -18.81
C SER A 246 6.18 -14.96 -18.08
N SER A 247 5.22 -14.15 -18.54
CA SER A 247 3.83 -14.17 -18.07
C SER A 247 3.08 -15.47 -18.44
N SER A 248 3.64 -16.27 -19.34
CA SER A 248 3.14 -17.61 -19.66
C SER A 248 3.65 -18.70 -18.71
N SER A 249 4.64 -18.39 -17.86
CA SER A 249 5.07 -19.31 -16.81
C SER A 249 4.06 -19.32 -15.66
N ARG A 250 4.19 -20.29 -14.74
CA ARG A 250 3.23 -20.48 -13.66
C ARG A 250 3.29 -19.29 -12.67
N PRO A 251 2.16 -18.66 -12.30
CA PRO A 251 2.14 -17.67 -11.23
C PRO A 251 2.42 -18.33 -9.87
N THR A 252 3.23 -17.70 -9.04
CA THR A 252 3.84 -18.29 -7.83
C THR A 252 3.43 -17.59 -6.54
N SER A 253 3.20 -16.28 -6.56
CA SER A 253 2.76 -15.51 -5.38
C SER A 253 1.99 -14.24 -5.77
N VAL A 254 1.21 -13.72 -4.82
CA VAL A 254 0.48 -12.45 -4.90
C VAL A 254 1.07 -11.50 -3.86
N VAL A 255 1.29 -10.25 -4.25
CA VAL A 255 1.67 -9.15 -3.37
C VAL A 255 0.50 -8.18 -3.31
N TYR A 256 -0.01 -7.91 -2.12
CA TYR A 256 -1.12 -6.99 -1.93
C TYR A 256 -0.60 -5.62 -1.51
N SER A 257 -0.91 -4.58 -2.29
CA SER A 257 -0.68 -3.19 -1.89
C SER A 257 -1.99 -2.59 -1.37
N ALA A 258 -2.00 -2.16 -0.10
CA ALA A 258 -3.16 -1.56 0.52
C ALA A 258 -3.27 -0.06 0.17
N PRO A 259 -4.50 0.48 0.05
CA PRO A 259 -4.69 1.89 -0.23
C PRO A 259 -4.30 2.76 0.96
N SER A 260 -4.11 4.06 0.71
CA SER A 260 -3.72 5.02 1.74
C SER A 260 -4.91 5.70 2.43
N VAL A 261 -4.65 6.18 3.65
CA VAL A 261 -5.52 7.14 4.34
C VAL A 261 -5.35 8.55 3.75
N THR A 262 -4.14 8.91 3.32
CA THR A 262 -3.90 10.21 2.67
C THR A 262 -4.60 10.26 1.31
N PRO A 263 -5.25 11.39 0.95
CA PRO A 263 -5.77 11.58 -0.40
C PRO A 263 -4.68 11.91 -1.43
N TYR A 264 -3.43 12.04 -0.98
CA TYR A 264 -2.29 12.35 -1.83
C TYR A 264 -2.12 11.32 -2.96
N SER A 265 -2.12 11.66 -4.25
CA SER A 265 -2.62 12.92 -4.79
C SER A 265 -3.89 12.75 -5.62
N LYS A 266 -4.47 11.55 -5.64
CA LYS A 266 -5.54 11.15 -6.56
C LYS A 266 -6.58 10.23 -5.93
N TYR A 267 -6.54 10.05 -4.62
CA TYR A 267 -7.24 8.95 -3.99
C TYR A 267 -8.25 9.46 -2.96
N PHE A 268 -9.34 8.72 -2.77
CA PHE A 268 -10.09 8.88 -1.54
C PHE A 268 -9.44 8.06 -0.40
N PRO A 269 -9.46 8.57 0.85
CA PRO A 269 -8.94 7.86 2.02
C PRO A 269 -9.55 6.47 2.17
N ALA A 270 -8.75 5.48 2.51
CA ALA A 270 -9.20 4.12 2.73
C ALA A 270 -8.35 3.32 3.73
N TYR A 271 -8.91 2.19 4.15
CA TYR A 271 -8.22 1.11 4.83
C TYR A 271 -8.78 -0.24 4.36
N ARG A 272 -8.06 -1.32 4.68
CA ARG A 272 -8.41 -2.69 4.27
C ARG A 272 -8.40 -3.63 5.47
N ILE A 273 -9.30 -4.62 5.44
CA ILE A 273 -9.34 -5.72 6.40
C ILE A 273 -9.15 -7.03 5.65
N TYR A 274 -8.15 -7.80 6.05
CA TYR A 274 -7.84 -9.12 5.47
C TYR A 274 -8.47 -10.24 6.29
N THR A 275 -9.12 -11.17 5.62
CA THR A 275 -9.53 -12.45 6.20
C THR A 275 -8.45 -13.48 5.87
N ILE A 276 -7.85 -14.07 6.90
CA ILE A 276 -6.74 -15.01 6.78
C ILE A 276 -7.19 -16.38 7.30
N ASP A 277 -6.66 -17.46 6.71
CA ASP A 277 -6.85 -18.80 7.24
C ASP A 277 -6.32 -18.90 8.67
N GLY A 278 -7.22 -19.16 9.62
CA GLY A 278 -7.01 -18.92 11.05
C GLY A 278 -5.98 -19.84 11.71
N ALA A 279 -5.73 -19.63 13.00
CA ALA A 279 -4.73 -20.40 13.75
C ALA A 279 -5.29 -21.78 14.20
N TYR A 280 -5.02 -22.82 13.41
CA TYR A 280 -5.32 -24.21 13.74
C TYR A 280 -4.26 -25.16 13.15
N ASN A 281 -4.25 -26.42 13.62
CA ASN A 281 -3.30 -27.41 13.12
C ASN A 281 -3.55 -27.72 11.63
N GLY A 282 -2.54 -27.48 10.79
CA GLY A 282 -2.65 -27.61 9.34
C GLY A 282 -3.18 -26.37 8.61
N SER A 283 -3.30 -25.23 9.30
CA SER A 283 -3.62 -23.95 8.66
C SER A 283 -2.62 -23.59 7.57
N THR A 284 -3.13 -23.03 6.48
CA THR A 284 -2.30 -22.50 5.38
C THR A 284 -1.77 -21.11 5.70
N TYR A 285 -2.43 -20.38 6.60
CA TYR A 285 -2.21 -18.96 6.87
C TYR A 285 -2.27 -18.06 5.62
N GLN A 286 -2.90 -18.51 4.53
CA GLN A 286 -3.06 -17.70 3.32
C GLN A 286 -4.20 -16.69 3.49
N VAL A 287 -4.16 -15.60 2.73
CA VAL A 287 -5.31 -14.70 2.59
C VAL A 287 -6.46 -15.49 1.96
N ILE A 288 -7.65 -15.39 2.52
CA ILE A 288 -8.87 -16.04 2.01
C ILE A 288 -9.72 -15.02 1.24
N ASP A 289 -9.85 -13.81 1.79
CA ASP A 289 -10.64 -12.72 1.25
C ASP A 289 -10.13 -11.41 1.86
N PHE A 290 -10.59 -10.28 1.34
CA PHE A 290 -10.47 -9.00 2.03
C PHE A 290 -11.60 -8.06 1.63
N GLU A 291 -11.85 -7.10 2.50
CA GLU A 291 -12.79 -6.01 2.28
C GLU A 291 -12.07 -4.67 2.38
N GLU A 292 -12.59 -3.68 1.68
CA GLU A 292 -12.03 -2.33 1.65
C GLU A 292 -13.09 -1.31 2.04
N TRP A 293 -12.67 -0.33 2.82
CA TRP A 293 -13.49 0.77 3.31
C TRP A 293 -12.87 2.09 2.91
N PHE A 294 -13.69 3.05 2.52
CA PHE A 294 -13.23 4.36 2.09
C PHE A 294 -14.11 5.49 2.60
N LEU A 295 -13.53 6.69 2.68
CA LEU A 295 -14.26 7.92 2.96
C LEU A 295 -14.42 8.71 1.66
N ASN A 296 -15.64 8.83 1.16
CA ASN A 296 -15.91 9.70 0.01
C ASN A 296 -15.74 11.16 0.42
N LEU A 297 -14.64 11.79 0.02
CA LEU A 297 -14.32 13.18 0.39
C LEU A 297 -15.35 14.19 -0.13
N THR A 298 -15.96 13.94 -1.29
CA THR A 298 -17.00 14.81 -1.83
C THR A 298 -18.21 14.85 -0.89
N GLU A 299 -18.64 13.68 -0.41
CA GLU A 299 -19.77 13.57 0.53
C GLU A 299 -19.40 14.05 1.93
N ALA A 300 -18.24 13.65 2.45
CA ALA A 300 -17.78 14.03 3.78
C ALA A 300 -17.59 15.55 3.90
N ASN A 301 -17.09 16.21 2.86
CA ASN A 301 -16.97 17.68 2.87
C ASN A 301 -18.29 18.41 2.63
N ALA A 302 -19.30 17.77 2.03
CA ALA A 302 -20.65 18.32 1.92
C ALA A 302 -21.41 18.26 3.27
N SER A 303 -21.06 17.32 4.14
CA SER A 303 -21.62 17.19 5.50
C SER A 303 -20.50 16.94 6.53
N PRO A 304 -19.69 17.96 6.85
CA PRO A 304 -18.45 17.79 7.61
C PRO A 304 -18.66 17.32 9.05
N GLU A 305 -19.83 17.56 9.64
CA GLU A 305 -20.16 17.12 11.00
C GLU A 305 -20.44 15.60 11.11
N ASN A 306 -20.62 14.90 9.99
CA ASN A 306 -20.98 13.49 9.99
C ASN A 306 -20.30 12.71 8.84
N PRO A 307 -18.96 12.59 8.85
CA PRO A 307 -18.24 11.76 7.87
C PRO A 307 -18.70 10.30 7.99
N GLN A 308 -18.91 9.62 6.86
CA GLN A 308 -19.32 8.22 6.85
C GLN A 308 -18.31 7.38 6.05
N TRP A 309 -17.62 6.48 6.75
CA TRP A 309 -16.85 5.42 6.11
C TRP A 309 -17.81 4.41 5.49
N LYS A 310 -17.59 4.10 4.21
CA LYS A 310 -18.42 3.18 3.43
C LYS A 310 -17.57 2.00 3.00
N GLN A 311 -18.16 0.82 3.01
CA GLN A 311 -17.55 -0.35 2.43
C GLN A 311 -17.53 -0.17 0.90
N LEU A 312 -16.34 -0.18 0.31
CA LEU A 312 -16.15 -0.14 -1.14
C LEU A 312 -16.64 -1.46 -1.75
N TYR A 313 -16.18 -2.57 -1.18
CA TYR A 313 -16.69 -3.91 -1.42
C TYR A 313 -16.47 -4.78 -0.17
N ALA A 314 -17.40 -5.70 0.06
CA ALA A 314 -17.39 -6.60 1.22
C ALA A 314 -16.59 -7.90 1.01
N SER A 315 -16.06 -8.11 -0.19
CA SER A 315 -15.30 -9.31 -0.57
C SER A 315 -14.68 -9.08 -1.92
N ILE A 316 -13.35 -9.09 -1.98
CA ILE A 316 -12.60 -9.02 -3.23
C ILE A 316 -12.97 -10.19 -4.15
N ASN A 317 -13.23 -11.37 -3.56
CA ASN A 317 -13.61 -12.56 -4.30
C ASN A 317 -14.92 -12.36 -5.05
N ARG A 318 -15.94 -11.79 -4.37
CA ARG A 318 -17.22 -11.48 -5.03
C ARG A 318 -17.10 -10.31 -5.99
N GLU A 319 -16.30 -9.31 -5.64
CA GLU A 319 -16.18 -8.09 -6.43
C GLU A 319 -15.59 -8.33 -7.82
N TYR A 320 -14.58 -9.20 -7.89
CA TYR A 320 -13.89 -9.58 -9.13
C TYR A 320 -14.16 -11.01 -9.59
N GLY A 321 -15.02 -11.76 -8.91
CA GLY A 321 -15.35 -13.15 -9.27
C GLY A 321 -14.14 -14.08 -9.19
N LEU A 322 -13.32 -13.95 -8.15
CA LEU A 322 -12.20 -14.85 -7.84
C LEU A 322 -12.72 -16.04 -7.05
N LYS A 323 -12.26 -17.26 -7.37
CA LYS A 323 -12.64 -18.46 -6.60
C LYS A 323 -11.82 -18.66 -5.34
N SER A 324 -10.63 -18.07 -5.32
CA SER A 324 -9.71 -18.05 -4.18
C SER A 324 -8.70 -16.92 -4.39
N GLN A 325 -7.84 -16.74 -3.41
CA GLN A 325 -6.72 -15.80 -3.45
C GLN A 325 -5.45 -16.41 -4.05
N SER A 326 -5.56 -17.58 -4.70
CA SER A 326 -4.40 -18.20 -5.34
C SER A 326 -3.81 -17.32 -6.45
N PRO A 327 -2.49 -17.35 -6.69
CA PRO A 327 -1.85 -16.57 -7.75
C PRO A 327 -2.46 -16.79 -9.14
N SER A 328 -2.94 -18.01 -9.41
CA SER A 328 -3.62 -18.35 -10.66
C SER A 328 -4.94 -17.61 -10.85
N GLU A 329 -5.73 -17.40 -9.79
CA GLU A 329 -7.02 -16.71 -9.91
C GLU A 329 -6.83 -15.22 -10.20
N TRP A 330 -5.84 -14.59 -9.56
CA TRP A 330 -5.45 -13.22 -9.86
C TRP A 330 -4.89 -13.06 -11.29
N ASN A 331 -4.03 -13.98 -11.73
CA ASN A 331 -3.57 -14.00 -13.12
C ASN A 331 -4.75 -14.16 -14.11
N ASN A 332 -5.71 -15.02 -13.81
CA ASN A 332 -6.93 -15.20 -14.61
C ASN A 332 -7.78 -13.93 -14.66
N MET A 333 -7.85 -13.16 -13.56
CA MET A 333 -8.50 -11.85 -13.54
C MET A 333 -7.81 -10.87 -14.49
N ILE A 334 -6.47 -10.81 -14.50
CA ILE A 334 -5.71 -9.98 -15.45
C ILE A 334 -6.08 -10.37 -16.89
N GLU A 335 -6.12 -11.67 -17.22
CA GLU A 335 -6.51 -12.14 -18.55
C GLU A 335 -7.95 -11.75 -18.91
N ARG A 336 -8.89 -11.91 -17.98
CA ARG A 336 -10.30 -11.50 -18.19
C ARG A 336 -10.41 -10.01 -18.48
N MET A 337 -9.71 -9.17 -17.73
CA MET A 337 -9.72 -7.73 -17.92
C MET A 337 -9.26 -7.32 -19.33
N ARG A 338 -8.47 -8.14 -20.06
CA ARG A 338 -8.07 -7.85 -21.45
C ARG A 338 -9.25 -7.62 -22.39
N THR A 339 -10.34 -8.36 -22.20
CA THR A 339 -11.53 -8.30 -23.07
C THR A 339 -12.78 -7.81 -22.36
N ASP A 340 -12.83 -7.93 -21.03
CA ASP A 340 -13.94 -7.43 -20.21
C ASP A 340 -13.69 -5.99 -19.74
N ASN A 341 -14.21 -5.02 -20.49
CA ASN A 341 -14.07 -3.60 -20.16
C ASN A 341 -14.85 -3.21 -18.91
N VAL A 342 -15.93 -3.93 -18.56
CA VAL A 342 -16.72 -3.61 -17.35
C VAL A 342 -15.92 -4.00 -16.12
N LEU A 343 -15.29 -5.18 -16.13
CA LEU A 343 -14.38 -5.62 -15.08
C LEU A 343 -13.17 -4.68 -14.94
N PHE A 344 -12.58 -4.28 -16.07
CA PHE A 344 -11.44 -3.36 -16.06
C PHE A 344 -11.79 -2.00 -15.48
N GLU A 345 -12.91 -1.39 -15.90
CA GLU A 345 -13.34 -0.10 -15.36
C GLU A 345 -13.70 -0.18 -13.89
N LYS A 346 -14.32 -1.29 -13.44
CA LYS A 346 -14.56 -1.54 -12.02
C LYS A 346 -13.24 -1.59 -11.22
N TYR A 347 -12.23 -2.32 -11.70
CA TYR A 347 -10.90 -2.32 -11.09
C TYR A 347 -10.29 -0.91 -11.04
N ARG A 348 -10.43 -0.14 -12.11
CA ARG A 348 -9.94 1.24 -12.19
C ARG A 348 -10.65 2.18 -11.20
N GLU A 349 -11.96 2.08 -11.06
CA GLU A 349 -12.71 2.89 -10.09
C GLU A 349 -12.32 2.54 -8.64
N ASN A 350 -12.15 1.25 -8.32
CA ASN A 350 -11.72 0.79 -7.01
C ASN A 350 -10.28 1.21 -6.69
N PHE A 351 -9.36 1.14 -7.66
CA PHE A 351 -7.99 1.62 -7.51
C PHE A 351 -7.93 3.06 -6.99
N TYR A 352 -8.76 3.94 -7.55
CA TYR A 352 -8.84 5.34 -7.15
C TYR A 352 -9.80 5.61 -5.99
N ARG A 353 -10.69 4.65 -5.68
CA ARG A 353 -11.91 4.81 -4.87
C ARG A 353 -12.78 5.96 -5.38
N ARG A 354 -12.75 6.20 -6.69
CA ARG A 354 -13.33 7.37 -7.36
C ARG A 354 -13.91 6.95 -8.69
N SER A 355 -15.00 7.59 -9.07
CA SER A 355 -15.66 7.37 -10.35
C SER A 355 -15.22 8.41 -11.40
N LYS A 356 -15.69 8.25 -12.64
CA LYS A 356 -15.53 9.28 -13.69
C LYS A 356 -16.02 10.68 -13.28
N PHE A 357 -17.05 10.75 -12.42
CA PHE A 357 -17.61 12.00 -11.91
C PHE A 357 -16.72 12.67 -10.87
N ASP A 358 -15.81 11.90 -10.27
CA ASP A 358 -14.82 12.41 -9.33
C ASP A 358 -13.54 12.84 -10.06
N GLY A 359 -13.42 12.63 -11.39
CA GLY A 359 -12.32 13.16 -12.20
C GLY A 359 -11.18 12.19 -12.54
N ILE A 360 -11.41 10.87 -12.53
CA ILE A 360 -10.39 9.87 -12.94
C ILE A 360 -10.07 9.87 -14.46
N GLY A 361 -10.86 10.57 -15.28
CA GLY A 361 -10.73 10.64 -16.74
C GLY A 361 -11.07 9.33 -17.44
N ASP A 362 -10.96 9.30 -18.77
CA ASP A 362 -11.13 8.08 -19.58
C ASP A 362 -9.81 7.30 -19.72
N CYS A 363 -9.89 5.99 -19.95
CA CYS A 363 -8.74 5.12 -20.18
C CYS A 363 -8.88 4.42 -21.54
N ASP A 364 -7.99 4.74 -22.47
CA ASP A 364 -7.93 4.09 -23.77
C ASP A 364 -7.26 2.70 -23.69
N GLU A 365 -7.20 1.99 -24.82
CA GLU A 365 -6.57 0.66 -24.88
C GLU A 365 -5.09 0.67 -24.47
N ASN A 366 -4.35 1.75 -24.74
CA ASN A 366 -2.95 1.85 -24.32
C ASN A 366 -2.83 2.02 -22.80
N CYS A 367 -3.69 2.86 -22.22
CA CYS A 367 -3.83 3.01 -20.78
C CYS A 367 -4.15 1.64 -20.16
N LYS A 368 -5.19 0.95 -20.63
CA LYS A 368 -5.59 -0.38 -20.15
C LYS A 368 -4.43 -1.38 -20.17
N ARG A 369 -3.68 -1.48 -21.26
CA ARG A 369 -2.51 -2.38 -21.36
C ARG A 369 -1.45 -2.08 -20.29
N ARG A 370 -1.23 -0.81 -19.92
CA ARG A 370 -0.30 -0.46 -18.83
C ARG A 370 -0.80 -0.93 -17.48
N TRP A 371 -2.09 -0.80 -17.20
CA TRP A 371 -2.68 -1.32 -15.97
C TRP A 371 -2.51 -2.83 -15.82
N LEU A 372 -2.81 -3.57 -16.89
CA LEU A 372 -2.62 -5.02 -16.91
C LEU A 372 -1.13 -5.40 -16.77
N CYS A 373 -0.25 -4.61 -17.38
CA CYS A 373 1.19 -4.80 -17.26
C CYS A 373 1.68 -4.57 -15.82
N ASN A 374 1.28 -3.47 -15.18
CA ASN A 374 1.65 -3.15 -13.80
C ASN A 374 1.22 -4.28 -12.84
N ALA A 375 0.01 -4.82 -12.99
CA ALA A 375 -0.48 -5.92 -12.15
C ALA A 375 0.36 -7.22 -12.29
N ARG A 376 1.10 -7.39 -13.39
CA ARG A 376 2.02 -8.53 -13.59
C ARG A 376 3.44 -8.25 -13.11
N GLN A 377 3.79 -6.99 -12.86
CA GLN A 377 5.19 -6.57 -12.71
C GLN A 377 5.53 -6.33 -11.25
N MET A 378 6.02 -7.34 -10.53
CA MET A 378 6.69 -7.13 -9.23
C MET A 378 8.18 -6.75 -9.38
N HIS A 379 8.59 -6.36 -10.60
CA HIS A 379 9.87 -5.76 -10.98
C HIS A 379 9.74 -5.09 -12.37
N HIS A 380 10.69 -4.26 -12.80
CA HIS A 380 10.53 -3.30 -13.91
C HIS A 380 10.61 -3.92 -15.32
N SER A 381 10.87 -5.21 -15.45
CA SER A 381 11.05 -5.87 -16.75
C SER A 381 9.76 -5.87 -17.58
N GLN A 382 9.84 -5.29 -18.78
CA GLN A 382 8.73 -5.28 -19.76
C GLN A 382 8.46 -6.65 -20.42
N ALA A 383 9.30 -7.66 -20.15
CA ALA A 383 9.13 -9.00 -20.72
C ALA A 383 7.79 -9.66 -20.33
N LEU A 384 7.27 -9.37 -19.13
CA LEU A 384 5.98 -9.88 -18.65
C LEU A 384 4.76 -9.28 -19.38
N CYS A 385 4.97 -8.28 -20.24
CA CYS A 385 3.90 -7.52 -20.88
C CYS A 385 3.89 -7.62 -22.40
N THR A 386 4.79 -8.41 -22.99
CA THR A 386 4.98 -8.46 -24.45
C THR A 386 3.74 -8.94 -25.20
N ASP A 387 2.92 -9.79 -24.58
CA ASP A 387 1.68 -10.33 -25.14
C ASP A 387 0.50 -9.35 -25.06
N LEU A 388 0.62 -8.25 -24.29
CA LEU A 388 -0.42 -7.21 -24.18
C LEU A 388 -0.39 -6.23 -25.36
N GLY A 389 0.61 -6.33 -26.24
CA GLY A 389 0.83 -5.45 -27.39
C GLY A 389 1.79 -4.29 -27.08
N LEU A 390 2.01 -3.41 -28.06
CA LEU A 390 2.95 -2.29 -27.91
C LEU A 390 2.47 -1.31 -26.84
N LEU A 391 3.20 -1.25 -25.73
CA LEU A 391 3.10 -0.17 -24.76
C LEU A 391 3.87 1.03 -25.32
N THR A 392 3.19 1.87 -26.11
CA THR A 392 3.82 3.12 -26.54
C THR A 392 4.07 3.99 -25.32
N GLY A 393 5.32 4.35 -25.07
CA GLY A 393 5.71 5.12 -23.89
C GLY A 393 5.12 6.53 -23.95
N ARG A 394 4.61 7.02 -22.81
CA ARG A 394 4.82 8.45 -22.55
C ARG A 394 6.32 8.60 -22.33
N ARG A 395 7.01 9.22 -23.28
CA ARG A 395 8.16 10.06 -22.90
C ARG A 395 7.60 11.05 -21.89
N ASP A 396 7.94 10.87 -20.62
CA ASP A 396 7.98 11.88 -19.56
C ASP A 396 8.37 11.19 -18.24
N ARG A 397 9.58 10.61 -18.19
CA ARG A 397 10.33 10.54 -16.93
C ARG A 397 11.11 11.86 -16.86
N ASN A 398 10.61 12.78 -16.02
CA ASN A 398 11.10 14.13 -15.65
C ASN A 398 10.09 15.28 -15.85
N ASN A 399 8.80 15.06 -15.57
CA ASN A 399 7.86 16.17 -15.38
C ASN A 399 7.36 16.20 -13.93
N TYR A 400 8.21 16.68 -13.02
CA TYR A 400 7.69 17.61 -12.03
C TYR A 400 7.02 18.73 -12.83
N HIS A 401 5.68 18.80 -12.75
CA HIS A 401 4.81 19.77 -13.44
C HIS A 401 4.44 19.45 -14.90
N ARG A 402 3.41 18.62 -15.07
CA ARG A 402 2.12 19.05 -15.68
C ARG A 402 1.09 17.92 -15.58
N LYS A 403 0.17 18.07 -14.63
CA LYS A 403 -0.96 17.17 -14.40
C LYS A 403 -2.15 17.59 -15.28
N PRO A 404 -3.04 16.67 -15.68
CA PRO A 404 -4.30 17.05 -16.32
C PRO A 404 -5.12 17.95 -15.39
N ASN A 405 -5.74 19.00 -15.94
CA ASN A 405 -6.68 19.82 -15.19
C ASN A 405 -7.85 18.93 -14.73
N PRO A 406 -8.15 18.86 -13.42
CA PRO A 406 -9.38 18.25 -12.96
C PRO A 406 -10.56 18.94 -13.64
N ILE A 407 -11.56 18.16 -14.07
CA ILE A 407 -12.85 18.75 -14.44
C ILE A 407 -13.48 19.19 -13.12
N HIS A 408 -13.53 20.50 -12.89
CA HIS A 408 -14.14 21.09 -11.70
C HIS A 408 -15.66 21.08 -11.88
N LEU A 409 -16.37 20.28 -11.08
CA LEU A 409 -17.83 20.34 -11.02
C LEU A 409 -18.26 21.43 -10.03
N THR A 410 -19.23 22.27 -10.41
CA THR A 410 -19.83 23.25 -9.51
C THR A 410 -20.68 22.55 -8.44
N LYS A 411 -21.03 23.28 -7.38
CA LYS A 411 -21.92 22.77 -6.33
C LYS A 411 -23.26 22.30 -6.88
N GLU A 412 -23.78 22.98 -7.91
CA GLU A 412 -25.01 22.61 -8.61
C GLU A 412 -24.84 21.32 -9.43
N GLU A 413 -23.69 21.13 -10.08
CA GLU A 413 -23.37 19.92 -10.85
C GLU A 413 -23.16 18.70 -9.94
N ILE A 414 -22.56 18.91 -8.77
CA ILE A 414 -22.45 17.89 -7.71
C ILE A 414 -23.84 17.51 -7.21
N GLN A 415 -24.69 18.49 -6.90
CA GLN A 415 -26.06 18.23 -6.43
C GLN A 415 -26.90 17.49 -7.48
N PHE A 416 -26.81 17.90 -8.75
CA PHE A 416 -27.45 17.21 -9.86
C PHE A 416 -26.97 15.76 -9.99
N THR A 417 -25.67 15.52 -9.83
CA THR A 417 -25.08 14.16 -9.89
C THR A 417 -25.56 13.29 -8.73
N LEU A 418 -25.63 13.85 -7.51
CA LEU A 418 -26.17 13.18 -6.34
C LEU A 418 -27.65 12.80 -6.54
N ASP A 419 -28.45 13.70 -7.12
CA ASP A 419 -29.86 13.45 -7.42
C ASP A 419 -30.05 12.39 -8.52
N GLN A 420 -29.18 12.37 -9.54
CA GLN A 420 -29.16 11.31 -10.57
C GLN A 420 -28.81 9.94 -9.99
N ARG A 421 -27.81 9.86 -9.08
CA ARG A 421 -27.45 8.61 -8.39
C ARG A 421 -28.58 8.13 -7.47
N ARG A 422 -29.27 9.05 -6.80
CA ARG A 422 -30.44 8.74 -5.97
C ARG A 422 -31.57 8.15 -6.82
N ASN A 423 -31.81 8.71 -8.01
CA ASN A 423 -32.82 8.20 -8.95
C ASN A 423 -32.42 6.87 -9.61
N GLN A 424 -31.13 6.61 -9.86
CA GLN A 424 -30.65 5.31 -10.35
C GLN A 424 -30.72 4.22 -9.27
N SER A 425 -30.43 4.55 -8.01
CA SER A 425 -30.55 3.61 -6.88
C SER A 425 -32.01 3.24 -6.56
N GLN A 426 -32.98 4.11 -6.90
CA GLN A 426 -34.41 3.83 -6.73
C GLN A 426 -35.03 2.96 -7.85
N ALA A 427 -34.32 2.74 -8.95
CA ALA A 427 -34.85 1.97 -10.08
C ALA A 427 -34.83 0.43 -9.90
N ASN A 428 -34.17 -0.11 -8.85
CA ASN A 428 -34.08 -1.56 -8.62
C ASN A 428 -34.54 -2.05 -7.22
N HIS A 429 -35.19 -1.22 -6.42
CA HIS A 429 -35.76 -1.65 -5.15
C HIS A 429 -37.30 -1.58 -5.17
N LYS A 430 -37.92 -2.55 -5.84
CA LYS A 430 -39.32 -2.95 -5.56
C LYS A 430 -39.34 -4.23 -4.74
N CYS A 431 -39.48 -4.10 -3.42
CA CYS A 431 -40.12 -5.12 -2.59
C CYS A 431 -41.62 -4.80 -2.51
N ARG A 432 -42.45 -5.85 -2.51
CA ARG A 432 -43.91 -5.79 -2.72
C ARG A 432 -44.69 -5.16 -1.55
N LEU A 433 -45.69 -4.39 -2.01
CA LEU A 433 -46.85 -3.73 -1.38
C LEU A 433 -46.55 -2.59 -0.39
#